data_AF-A0A966BPD9-F1
#
_entry.id   AF-A0A966BPD9-F1
#
_cell.length_a   1.000
_cell.length_b   1.000
_cell.length_c   1.000
_cell.angle_alpha   90.00
_cell.angle_beta   90.00
_cell.angle_gamma   90.00
#
_symmetry.space_group_name_H-M   'P 1'
#
loop_
_entity.id
_entity.type
_entity.pdbx_description
1 polymer ?
#
loop_
_entity_poly.entity_id
_entity_poly.type
_entity_poly.pdbx_seq_one_letter_code
_entity_poly.pdbx_strand_id
1 'polypeptide(L)'
;RAKIGITAQWYRMAGDEFVCLLPDCDFDHTNQIAATLLREIETPFPINKLLLHPSASLGIAILAADENPHACLERADQAMNTAKRAGGGRIVNSGVEPIPGRLGIYLARHELEIENQLHRALEQGELSLYYQPCLDSNGRVVSFEALLRCANKRLTPSEFIPVAEKTGLIVRLGEWALLEGARFAQRLAATGLPIPVAINVSRAQFTTLRFAQTLHA
;
A
#
# COMPACT_ATOMS: atom_id res chain seq x y z
N ARG A 1 -5.91 -15.05 29.11
CA ARG A 1 -5.09 -16.29 29.00
C ARG A 1 -4.24 -16.15 27.74
N ALA A 2 -2.91 -16.13 27.87
CA ALA A 2 -2.02 -15.75 26.78
C ALA A 2 -2.09 -16.76 25.62
N LYS A 3 -2.75 -16.36 24.52
CA LYS A 3 -2.79 -17.10 23.24
C LYS A 3 -1.47 -17.03 22.46
N ILE A 4 -0.44 -16.41 23.04
CA ILE A 4 0.75 -15.93 22.31
C ILE A 4 1.94 -16.89 22.46
N GLY A 5 1.83 -17.99 23.21
CA GLY A 5 2.86 -19.05 23.27
C GLY A 5 4.21 -18.66 23.89
N ILE A 6 4.44 -17.37 24.17
CA ILE A 6 5.68 -16.81 24.74
C ILE A 6 5.40 -15.93 25.95
N THR A 7 6.45 -15.71 26.75
CA THR A 7 6.42 -14.79 27.91
C THR A 7 6.45 -13.34 27.40
N ALA A 8 5.28 -12.70 27.36
CA ALA A 8 5.12 -11.29 27.00
C ALA A 8 4.78 -10.47 28.25
N GLN A 9 5.39 -9.28 28.40
CA GLN A 9 5.01 -8.32 29.43
C GLN A 9 4.11 -7.24 28.83
N TRP A 10 3.00 -6.94 29.50
CA TRP A 10 1.99 -6.02 29.00
C TRP A 10 1.84 -4.82 29.94
N TYR A 11 1.82 -3.64 29.35
CA TYR A 11 1.67 -2.38 30.06
C TYR A 11 0.53 -1.59 29.41
N ARG A 12 -0.33 -0.98 30.22
CA ARG A 12 -1.33 -0.01 29.75
C ARG A 12 -0.80 1.37 30.06
N MET A 13 -0.54 2.15 29.02
CA MET A 13 0.10 3.46 29.17
C MET A 13 -0.94 4.51 29.55
N ALA A 14 -1.97 4.66 28.71
CA ALA A 14 -3.09 5.57 28.92
C ALA A 14 -4.27 5.12 28.05
N GLY A 15 -5.50 5.38 28.48
CA GLY A 15 -6.69 5.15 27.63
C GLY A 15 -6.75 3.75 27.02
N ASP A 16 -6.72 3.70 25.69
CA ASP A 16 -6.72 2.53 24.82
C ASP A 16 -5.32 2.12 24.30
N GLU A 17 -4.26 2.71 24.84
CA GLU A 17 -2.87 2.46 24.44
C GLU A 17 -2.18 1.43 25.33
N PHE A 18 -1.64 0.40 24.68
CA PHE A 18 -0.97 -0.72 25.31
C PHE A 18 0.43 -0.91 24.71
N VAL A 19 1.38 -1.28 25.55
CA VAL A 19 2.74 -1.66 25.15
C VAL A 19 2.96 -3.13 25.50
N CYS A 20 3.47 -3.89 24.55
CA CYS A 20 3.87 -5.28 24.73
C CYS A 20 5.40 -5.37 24.58
N LEU A 21 6.07 -5.87 25.61
CA LEU A 21 7.49 -6.17 25.58
C LEU A 21 7.69 -7.67 25.40
N LEU A 22 8.40 -8.03 24.33
CA LEU A 22 8.76 -9.40 23.99
C LEU A 22 10.27 -9.60 24.17
N PRO A 23 10.73 -10.20 25.27
CA PRO A 23 12.14 -10.56 25.42
C PRO A 23 12.53 -11.67 24.46
N ASP A 24 13.79 -11.65 24.03
CA ASP A 24 14.43 -12.72 23.24
C ASP A 24 13.66 -13.15 21.98
N CYS A 25 13.00 -12.18 21.33
CA CYS A 25 12.21 -12.41 20.12
C CYS A 25 12.90 -11.79 18.91
N ASP A 26 13.05 -12.57 17.83
CA ASP A 26 13.52 -12.04 16.56
C ASP A 26 12.38 -11.32 15.80
N PHE A 27 12.75 -10.66 14.71
CA PHE A 27 11.82 -9.88 13.90
C PHE A 27 10.68 -10.72 13.32
N ASP A 28 10.96 -11.93 12.83
CA ASP A 28 9.97 -12.78 12.17
C ASP A 28 8.95 -13.33 13.17
N HIS A 29 9.42 -13.81 14.32
CA HIS A 29 8.57 -14.22 15.43
C HIS A 29 7.75 -13.05 15.97
N THR A 30 8.35 -11.86 16.11
CA THR A 30 7.63 -10.65 16.55
C THR A 30 6.48 -10.30 15.60
N ASN A 31 6.70 -10.40 14.28
CA ASN A 31 5.65 -10.15 13.28
C ASN A 31 4.54 -11.22 13.30
N GLN A 32 4.89 -12.50 13.46
CA GLN A 32 3.90 -13.57 13.59
C GLN A 32 3.02 -13.38 14.83
N ILE A 33 3.63 -12.98 15.94
CA ILE A 33 2.93 -12.65 17.19
C ILE A 33 2.02 -11.45 16.99
N ALA A 34 2.51 -10.37 16.37
CA ALA A 34 1.71 -9.18 16.08
C ALA A 34 0.52 -9.49 15.16
N ALA A 35 0.71 -10.32 14.12
CA ALA A 35 -0.37 -10.75 13.23
C ALA A 35 -1.40 -11.63 13.94
N THR A 36 -0.97 -12.43 14.91
CA THR A 36 -1.88 -13.21 15.76
C THR A 36 -2.65 -12.29 16.71
N LEU A 37 -1.98 -11.33 17.33
CA LEU A 37 -2.59 -10.34 18.21
C LEU A 37 -3.63 -9.49 17.48
N LEU A 38 -3.31 -8.99 16.29
CA LEU A 38 -4.24 -8.18 15.52
C LEU A 38 -5.51 -8.95 15.18
N ARG A 39 -5.39 -10.19 14.66
CA ARG A 39 -6.55 -11.05 14.35
C ARG A 39 -7.40 -11.36 15.59
N GLU A 40 -6.74 -11.61 16.71
CA GLU A 40 -7.43 -11.88 17.98
C GLU A 40 -8.16 -10.64 18.50
N ILE A 41 -7.55 -9.46 18.39
CA ILE A 41 -8.20 -8.20 18.75
C ILE A 41 -9.40 -7.95 17.85
N GLU A 42 -9.28 -8.14 16.53
CA GLU A 42 -10.35 -7.92 15.55
C GLU A 42 -11.52 -8.91 15.65
N THR A 43 -11.41 -9.93 16.52
CA THR A 43 -12.49 -10.89 16.74
C THR A 43 -13.69 -10.19 17.41
N PRO A 44 -14.88 -10.16 16.77
CA PRO A 44 -16.04 -9.50 17.35
C PRO A 44 -16.46 -10.16 18.66
N PHE A 45 -16.87 -9.36 19.63
CA PHE A 45 -17.34 -9.89 20.91
C PHE A 45 -18.58 -9.15 21.42
N PRO A 46 -19.52 -9.87 22.07
CA PRO A 46 -20.75 -9.27 22.56
C PRO A 46 -20.50 -8.48 23.83
N ILE A 47 -21.06 -7.27 23.91
CA ILE A 47 -21.27 -6.52 25.15
C ILE A 47 -22.75 -6.18 25.26
N ASN A 48 -23.43 -6.73 26.27
CA ASN A 48 -24.87 -6.61 26.45
C ASN A 48 -25.64 -7.08 25.20
N LYS A 49 -26.36 -6.18 24.53
CA LYS A 49 -27.13 -6.44 23.30
C LYS A 49 -26.39 -6.01 22.03
N LEU A 50 -25.15 -5.52 22.15
CA LEU A 50 -24.35 -5.02 21.03
C LEU A 50 -23.24 -6.02 20.72
N LEU A 51 -22.96 -6.21 19.42
CA LEU A 51 -21.77 -6.90 18.95
C LEU A 51 -20.73 -5.84 18.58
N LEU A 52 -19.60 -5.81 19.28
CA LEU A 52 -18.54 -4.87 19.00
C LEU A 52 -17.53 -5.48 18.03
N HIS A 53 -17.08 -4.64 17.09
CA HIS A 53 -16.05 -4.94 16.11
C HIS A 53 -14.82 -4.07 16.40
N PRO A 54 -14.00 -4.41 17.40
CA PRO A 54 -12.76 -3.69 17.68
C PRO A 54 -11.79 -3.76 16.49
N SER A 55 -10.90 -2.78 16.41
CA SER A 55 -9.72 -2.82 15.55
C SER A 55 -8.51 -2.31 16.33
N ALA A 56 -7.31 -2.64 15.88
CA ALA A 56 -6.08 -2.14 16.48
C ALA A 56 -5.09 -1.67 15.41
N SER A 57 -4.25 -0.71 15.79
CA SER A 57 -3.09 -0.29 15.02
C SER A 57 -1.85 -0.64 15.83
N LEU A 58 -0.94 -1.42 15.26
CA LEU A 58 0.25 -1.91 15.98
C LEU A 58 1.49 -1.26 15.39
N GLY A 59 2.31 -0.67 16.26
CA GLY A 59 3.66 -0.21 15.95
C GLY A 59 4.68 -1.11 16.61
N ILE A 60 5.67 -1.60 15.86
CA ILE A 60 6.69 -2.54 16.37
C ILE A 60 8.06 -1.88 16.33
N ALA A 61 8.84 -2.05 17.39
CA ALA A 61 10.25 -1.64 17.43
C ALA A 61 11.08 -2.74 18.08
N ILE A 62 12.22 -3.07 17.46
CA ILE A 62 13.26 -3.90 18.08
C ILE A 62 14.25 -2.96 18.76
N LEU A 63 14.53 -3.20 20.04
CA LEU A 63 15.53 -2.45 20.80
C LEU A 63 16.94 -2.85 20.32
N ALA A 64 17.72 -1.90 19.83
CA ALA A 64 19.11 -2.16 19.46
C ALA A 64 20.05 -2.12 20.68
N ALA A 65 21.19 -2.81 20.60
CA ALA A 65 22.11 -3.02 21.74
C ALA A 65 22.60 -1.71 22.39
N ASP A 66 22.80 -0.66 21.60
CA ASP A 66 23.30 0.65 22.05
C ASP A 66 22.21 1.74 22.05
N GLU A 67 20.94 1.35 21.95
CA GLU A 67 19.82 2.29 21.86
C GLU A 67 19.22 2.61 23.22
N ASN A 68 18.87 3.89 23.42
CA ASN A 68 18.08 4.31 24.57
C ASN A 68 16.68 3.67 24.51
N PRO A 69 16.22 2.96 25.55
CA PRO A 69 14.88 2.37 25.60
C PRO A 69 13.73 3.36 25.32
N HIS A 70 13.88 4.62 25.72
CA HIS A 70 12.91 5.67 25.41
C HIS A 70 12.82 5.94 23.90
N ALA A 71 13.95 5.96 23.19
CA ALA A 71 13.97 6.13 21.74
C ALA A 71 13.31 4.95 21.01
N CYS A 72 13.49 3.72 21.52
CA CYS A 72 12.80 2.54 20.99
C CYS A 72 11.28 2.65 21.16
N LEU A 73 10.81 3.14 22.31
CA LEU A 73 9.38 3.38 22.55
C LEU A 73 8.81 4.47 21.62
N GLU A 74 9.54 5.58 21.44
CA GLU A 74 9.15 6.64 20.51
C GLU A 74 9.04 6.11 19.07
N ARG A 75 9.97 5.25 18.64
CA ARG A 75 9.90 4.59 17.33
C ARG A 75 8.67 3.70 17.18
N ALA A 76 8.37 2.88 18.20
CA ALA A 76 7.16 2.05 18.21
C ALA A 76 5.89 2.91 18.11
N ASP A 77 5.83 4.02 18.86
CA ASP A 77 4.72 4.97 18.82
C ASP A 77 4.57 5.63 17.44
N GLN A 78 5.67 6.09 16.82
CA GLN A 78 5.66 6.66 15.47
C GLN A 78 5.16 5.65 14.42
N ALA A 79 5.59 4.39 14.53
CA ALA A 79 5.10 3.31 13.66
C ALA A 79 3.60 3.05 13.84
N MET A 80 3.13 3.00 15.09
CA MET A 80 1.69 2.87 15.40
C MET A 80 0.90 4.05 14.82
N ASN A 81 1.39 5.27 14.98
CA ASN A 81 0.75 6.47 14.44
C ASN A 81 0.72 6.45 12.90
N THR A 82 1.75 5.92 12.25
CA THR A 82 1.74 5.64 10.79
C THR A 82 0.64 4.65 10.42
N ALA A 83 0.49 3.57 11.18
CA ALA A 83 -0.60 2.61 10.98
C ALA A 83 -1.99 3.26 11.11
N LYS A 84 -2.19 4.10 12.14
CA LYS A 84 -3.44 4.88 12.33
C LYS A 84 -3.71 5.80 11.13
N ARG A 85 -2.71 6.58 10.68
CA ARG A 85 -2.84 7.52 9.55
C ARG A 85 -3.12 6.84 8.21
N ALA A 86 -2.66 5.61 8.04
CA ALA A 86 -2.88 4.84 6.82
C ALA A 86 -4.28 4.17 6.76
N GLY A 87 -5.12 4.35 7.79
CA GLY A 87 -6.49 3.81 7.87
C GLY A 87 -6.70 2.79 8.99
N GLY A 88 -5.70 2.55 9.84
CA GLY A 88 -5.79 1.62 10.98
C GLY A 88 -5.83 0.15 10.56
N GLY A 89 -6.13 -0.73 11.54
CA GLY A 89 -6.34 -2.17 11.32
C GLY A 89 -5.11 -2.89 10.76
N ARG A 90 -3.91 -2.43 11.13
CA ARG A 90 -2.65 -2.92 10.51
C ARG A 90 -1.46 -2.81 11.44
N ILE A 91 -0.40 -3.49 11.03
CA ILE A 91 0.89 -3.52 11.69
C ILE A 91 1.88 -2.68 10.87
N VAL A 92 2.64 -1.83 11.53
CA VAL A 92 3.78 -1.11 10.96
C VAL A 92 5.00 -1.34 11.84
N ASN A 93 6.11 -1.73 11.23
CA ASN A 93 7.39 -1.85 11.91
C ASN A 93 8.13 -0.51 11.81
N SER A 94 8.67 -0.03 12.93
CA SER A 94 9.57 1.11 12.96
C SER A 94 10.91 0.73 12.32
N GLY A 95 11.44 1.62 11.47
CA GLY A 95 12.62 1.33 10.63
C GLY A 95 12.31 1.01 9.17
N VAL A 96 11.07 1.20 8.72
CA VAL A 96 10.70 1.38 7.30
C VAL A 96 10.72 2.89 7.06
N GLU A 97 11.83 3.58 6.78
CA GLU A 97 12.84 3.42 5.70
C GLU A 97 14.30 3.58 6.20
N PRO A 98 15.35 3.31 5.39
CA PRO A 98 15.76 2.07 4.74
C PRO A 98 16.52 1.15 5.72
N ILE A 99 16.26 -0.15 5.63
CA ILE A 99 16.81 -1.22 6.48
C ILE A 99 18.35 -1.28 6.38
N PRO A 100 19.12 -1.09 7.47
CA PRO A 100 20.53 -1.41 7.52
C PRO A 100 20.68 -2.92 7.78
N GLY A 101 20.78 -3.70 6.71
CA GLY A 101 20.97 -5.15 6.72
C GLY A 101 20.76 -5.74 5.33
N ARG A 102 21.21 -6.98 5.08
CA ARG A 102 21.11 -7.63 3.75
C ARG A 102 19.69 -7.57 3.16
N LEU A 103 18.66 -7.73 4.00
CA LEU A 103 17.27 -7.79 3.55
C LEU A 103 16.74 -6.46 3.03
N GLY A 104 17.17 -5.30 3.53
CA GLY A 104 16.72 -4.05 2.91
C GLY A 104 17.76 -3.17 2.28
N ILE A 105 19.01 -3.62 2.23
CA ILE A 105 19.78 -3.45 0.99
C ILE A 105 19.03 -4.13 -0.17
N TYR A 106 18.48 -5.35 0.01
CA TYR A 106 17.73 -6.03 -1.05
C TYR A 106 16.41 -5.33 -1.38
N LEU A 107 15.58 -4.97 -0.40
CA LEU A 107 14.34 -4.23 -0.64
C LEU A 107 14.57 -2.83 -1.22
N ALA A 108 15.56 -2.06 -0.73
CA ALA A 108 15.91 -0.77 -1.33
C ALA A 108 16.47 -0.94 -2.75
N ARG A 109 17.26 -1.99 -3.02
CA ARG A 109 17.69 -2.33 -4.38
C ARG A 109 16.51 -2.71 -5.26
N HIS A 110 15.55 -3.47 -4.75
CA HIS A 110 14.37 -3.89 -5.49
C HIS A 110 13.44 -2.70 -5.81
N GLU A 111 13.18 -1.82 -4.85
CA GLU A 111 12.45 -0.56 -5.09
C GLU A 111 13.20 0.33 -6.11
N LEU A 112 14.51 0.47 -5.98
CA LEU A 112 15.35 1.21 -6.93
C LEU A 112 15.37 0.56 -8.33
N GLU A 113 15.35 -0.77 -8.41
CA GLU A 113 15.24 -1.52 -9.67
C GLU A 113 13.87 -1.28 -10.32
N ILE A 114 12.79 -1.30 -9.55
CA ILE A 114 11.44 -0.98 -10.02
C ILE A 114 11.37 0.47 -10.48
N GLU A 115 11.89 1.42 -9.70
CA GLU A 115 11.94 2.84 -10.06
C GLU A 115 12.69 3.05 -11.37
N ASN A 116 13.88 2.45 -11.53
CA ASN A 116 14.63 2.49 -12.78
C ASN A 116 13.87 1.87 -13.96
N GLN A 117 13.16 0.76 -13.75
CA GLN A 117 12.31 0.15 -14.77
C GLN A 117 11.16 1.08 -15.17
N LEU A 118 10.52 1.76 -14.22
CA LEU A 118 9.46 2.73 -14.49
C LEU A 118 9.98 3.95 -15.27
N HIS A 119 11.15 4.47 -14.90
CA HIS A 119 11.82 5.54 -15.64
C HIS A 119 12.11 5.14 -17.08
N ARG A 120 12.72 3.96 -17.29
CA ARG A 120 12.97 3.42 -18.63
C ARG A 120 11.69 3.23 -19.41
N ALA A 121 10.64 2.68 -18.80
CA ALA A 121 9.38 2.45 -19.49
C ALA A 121 8.72 3.75 -19.95
N LEU A 122 8.80 4.81 -19.13
CA LEU A 122 8.35 6.16 -19.49
C LEU A 122 9.16 6.77 -20.65
N GLU A 123 10.47 6.56 -20.69
CA GLU A 123 11.37 7.16 -21.69
C GLU A 123 11.43 6.37 -23.01
N GLN A 124 11.39 5.05 -22.92
CA GLN A 124 11.58 4.12 -24.05
C GLN A 124 10.26 3.60 -24.62
N GLY A 125 9.12 4.07 -24.09
CA GLY A 125 7.79 3.71 -24.59
C GLY A 125 7.39 2.26 -24.29
N GLU A 126 7.88 1.69 -23.18
CA GLU A 126 7.60 0.31 -22.78
C GLU A 126 6.35 0.20 -21.87
N LEU A 127 5.53 1.24 -21.85
CA LEU A 127 4.22 1.24 -21.19
C LEU A 127 3.15 0.75 -22.16
N SER A 128 2.15 0.04 -21.63
CA SER A 128 0.98 -0.38 -22.39
C SER A 128 -0.28 -0.34 -21.53
N LEU A 129 -1.44 -0.19 -22.18
CA LEU A 129 -2.75 -0.32 -21.54
C LEU A 129 -3.40 -1.62 -22.00
N TYR A 130 -3.84 -2.42 -21.03
CA TYR A 130 -4.72 -3.56 -21.27
C TYR A 130 -6.15 -3.09 -21.00
N TYR A 131 -7.11 -3.56 -21.80
CA TYR A 131 -8.50 -3.11 -21.70
C TYR A 131 -9.40 -4.26 -21.27
N GLN A 132 -10.04 -4.13 -20.12
CA GLN A 132 -10.99 -5.11 -19.62
C GLN A 132 -12.43 -4.64 -19.91
N PRO A 133 -13.24 -5.40 -20.66
CA PRO A 133 -14.62 -5.02 -20.93
C PRO A 133 -15.48 -5.10 -19.66
N CYS A 134 -16.29 -4.08 -19.43
CA CYS A 134 -17.36 -4.08 -18.43
C CYS A 134 -18.68 -4.34 -19.15
N LEU A 135 -19.45 -5.31 -18.65
CA LEU A 135 -20.70 -5.76 -19.27
C LEU A 135 -21.93 -5.27 -18.48
N ASP A 136 -23.01 -4.94 -19.17
CA ASP A 136 -24.34 -4.80 -18.55
C ASP A 136 -24.94 -6.17 -18.19
N SER A 137 -26.12 -6.15 -17.56
CA SER A 137 -26.86 -7.36 -17.21
C SER A 137 -27.28 -8.22 -18.42
N ASN A 138 -27.24 -7.65 -19.63
CA ASN A 138 -27.60 -8.32 -20.88
C ASN A 138 -26.34 -8.82 -21.63
N GLY A 139 -25.15 -8.69 -21.05
CA GLY A 139 -23.89 -9.11 -21.65
C GLY A 139 -23.33 -8.14 -22.70
N ARG A 140 -23.87 -6.92 -22.81
CA ARG A 140 -23.38 -5.88 -23.73
C ARG A 140 -22.23 -5.12 -23.10
N VAL A 141 -21.17 -4.86 -23.86
CA VAL A 141 -20.06 -4.03 -23.40
C VAL A 141 -20.53 -2.59 -23.23
N VAL A 142 -20.44 -2.07 -22.00
CA VAL A 142 -20.84 -0.69 -21.66
C VAL A 142 -19.64 0.24 -21.43
N SER A 143 -18.48 -0.32 -21.09
CA SER A 143 -17.23 0.43 -20.96
C SER A 143 -16.03 -0.51 -21.04
N PHE A 144 -14.84 0.06 -21.18
CA PHE A 144 -13.58 -0.64 -20.96
C PHE A 144 -12.83 -0.02 -19.78
N GLU A 145 -12.29 -0.83 -18.88
CA GLU A 145 -11.33 -0.37 -17.89
C GLU A 145 -9.91 -0.47 -18.48
N ALA A 146 -9.18 0.65 -18.48
CA ALA A 146 -7.79 0.73 -18.90
C ALA A 146 -6.87 0.41 -17.71
N LEU A 147 -6.08 -0.65 -17.88
CA LEU A 147 -5.20 -1.20 -16.85
C LEU A 147 -3.74 -1.05 -17.30
N LEU A 148 -3.00 -0.21 -16.58
CA LEU A 148 -1.60 0.06 -16.88
C LEU A 148 -0.72 -1.18 -16.73
N ARG A 149 0.19 -1.37 -17.69
CA ARG A 149 1.22 -2.41 -17.70
C ARG A 149 2.55 -1.77 -18.04
N CYS A 150 3.57 -2.18 -17.30
CA CYS A 150 4.96 -1.78 -17.51
C CYS A 150 5.75 -2.93 -18.16
N ALA A 151 6.84 -2.58 -18.85
CA ALA A 151 7.77 -3.46 -19.54
C ALA A 151 7.96 -4.84 -18.90
N ASN A 152 8.00 -5.88 -19.74
CA ASN A 152 8.08 -7.31 -19.38
C ASN A 152 7.00 -7.72 -18.37
N LYS A 153 6.05 -8.58 -18.79
CA LYS A 153 4.88 -9.11 -18.04
C LYS A 153 5.11 -9.63 -16.59
N ARG A 154 6.34 -9.56 -16.08
CA ARG A 154 6.76 -9.85 -14.73
C ARG A 154 6.45 -8.74 -13.73
N LEU A 155 6.48 -7.46 -14.12
CA LEU A 155 6.23 -6.36 -13.17
C LEU A 155 4.73 -6.07 -13.06
N THR A 156 4.13 -6.49 -11.95
CA THR A 156 2.69 -6.38 -11.72
C THR A 156 2.29 -5.00 -11.17
N PRO A 157 1.05 -4.53 -11.40
CA PRO A 157 0.55 -3.29 -10.79
C PRO A 157 0.70 -3.26 -9.27
N SER A 158 0.51 -4.39 -8.58
CA SER A 158 0.72 -4.50 -7.14
C SER A 158 2.16 -4.25 -6.70
N GLU A 159 3.15 -4.49 -7.56
CA GLU A 159 4.56 -4.26 -7.26
C GLU A 159 4.97 -2.82 -7.55
N PHE A 160 4.57 -2.27 -8.71
CA PHE A 160 5.08 -0.97 -9.13
C PHE A 160 4.24 0.23 -8.66
N ILE A 161 2.93 0.07 -8.40
CA ILE A 161 2.08 1.19 -7.95
C ILE A 161 2.59 1.78 -6.63
N PRO A 162 2.92 0.99 -5.59
CA PRO A 162 3.43 1.55 -4.33
C PRO A 162 4.74 2.35 -4.52
N VAL A 163 5.65 1.84 -5.35
CA VAL A 163 6.93 2.52 -5.67
C VAL A 163 6.66 3.81 -6.44
N ALA A 164 5.74 3.79 -7.41
CA ALA A 164 5.36 4.96 -8.18
C ALA A 164 4.70 6.05 -7.33
N GLU A 165 3.88 5.67 -6.34
CA GLU A 165 3.26 6.62 -5.41
C GLU A 165 4.30 7.25 -4.48
N LYS A 166 5.21 6.43 -3.94
CA LYS A 166 6.30 6.86 -3.06
C LYS A 166 7.27 7.83 -3.75
N THR A 167 7.61 7.56 -5.01
CA THR A 167 8.57 8.36 -5.82
C THR A 167 7.91 9.53 -6.56
N GLY A 168 6.58 9.61 -6.57
CA GLY A 168 5.83 10.60 -7.35
C GLY A 168 5.73 10.28 -8.85
N LEU A 169 6.37 9.20 -9.33
CA LEU A 169 6.26 8.74 -10.72
C LEU A 169 4.82 8.39 -11.11
N ILE A 170 3.96 8.08 -10.14
CA ILE A 170 2.55 7.81 -10.37
C ILE A 170 1.89 8.94 -11.16
N VAL A 171 2.27 10.20 -10.94
CA VAL A 171 1.70 11.34 -11.67
C VAL A 171 1.98 11.21 -13.17
N ARG A 172 3.26 11.04 -13.55
CA ARG A 172 3.67 10.91 -14.96
C ARG A 172 3.07 9.67 -15.64
N LEU A 173 2.99 8.54 -14.92
CA LEU A 173 2.35 7.33 -15.42
C LEU A 173 0.85 7.54 -15.68
N GLY A 174 0.18 8.29 -14.81
CA GLY A 174 -1.21 8.68 -14.97
C GLY A 174 -1.45 9.56 -16.18
N GLU A 175 -0.63 10.60 -16.35
CA GLU A 175 -0.72 11.50 -17.51
C GLU A 175 -0.55 10.73 -18.82
N TRP A 176 0.42 9.81 -18.88
CA TRP A 176 0.62 8.93 -20.02
C TRP A 176 -0.61 8.02 -20.26
N ALA A 177 -1.14 7.39 -19.20
CA ALA A 177 -2.29 6.51 -19.28
C ALA A 177 -3.57 7.25 -19.73
N LEU A 178 -3.78 8.47 -19.25
CA LEU A 178 -4.88 9.34 -19.67
C LEU A 178 -4.82 9.61 -21.17
N LEU A 179 -3.65 10.03 -21.66
CA LEU A 179 -3.47 10.35 -23.08
C LEU A 179 -3.68 9.11 -23.97
N GLU A 180 -3.11 7.96 -23.60
CA GLU A 180 -3.24 6.75 -24.42
C GLU A 180 -4.66 6.16 -24.35
N GLY A 181 -5.32 6.23 -23.19
CA GLY A 181 -6.72 5.84 -23.04
C GLY A 181 -7.66 6.73 -23.83
N ALA A 182 -7.42 8.05 -23.87
CA ALA A 182 -8.17 8.99 -24.70
C ALA A 182 -8.02 8.68 -26.20
N ARG A 183 -6.80 8.38 -26.66
CA ARG A 183 -6.55 7.93 -28.04
C ARG A 183 -7.29 6.63 -28.37
N PHE A 184 -7.33 5.68 -27.43
CA PHE A 184 -8.08 4.45 -27.62
C PHE A 184 -9.59 4.71 -27.71
N ALA A 185 -10.14 5.57 -26.85
CA ALA A 185 -11.54 5.98 -26.92
C ALA A 185 -11.88 6.65 -28.27
N GLN A 186 -10.98 7.50 -28.78
CA GLN A 186 -11.15 8.13 -30.09
C GLN A 186 -11.16 7.10 -31.23
N ARG A 187 -10.26 6.11 -31.19
CA ARG A 187 -10.23 5.01 -32.18
C ARG A 187 -11.54 4.21 -32.17
N LEU A 188 -12.07 3.90 -30.98
CA LEU A 188 -13.36 3.22 -30.85
C LEU A 188 -14.52 4.05 -31.41
N ALA A 189 -14.55 5.35 -31.12
CA ALA A 189 -15.56 6.24 -31.69
C ALA A 189 -15.49 6.28 -33.23
N ALA A 190 -14.28 6.31 -33.80
CA ALA A 190 -14.07 6.30 -35.24
C ALA A 190 -14.52 5.00 -35.93
N THR A 191 -14.57 3.87 -35.20
CA THR A 191 -15.13 2.60 -35.71
C THR A 191 -16.65 2.47 -35.49
N GLY A 192 -17.31 3.53 -35.00
CA GLY A 192 -18.75 3.54 -34.72
C GLY A 192 -19.14 2.98 -33.36
N LEU A 193 -18.17 2.78 -32.45
CA LEU A 193 -18.37 2.27 -31.09
C LEU A 193 -17.95 3.32 -30.06
N PRO A 194 -18.78 4.34 -29.75
CA PRO A 194 -18.43 5.39 -28.78
C PRO A 194 -18.56 4.88 -27.33
N ILE A 195 -17.86 3.79 -27.01
CA ILE A 195 -17.87 3.13 -25.70
C ILE A 195 -16.89 3.86 -24.77
N PRO A 196 -17.33 4.27 -23.56
CA PRO A 196 -16.47 4.90 -22.57
C PRO A 196 -15.26 4.05 -22.16
N VAL A 197 -14.14 4.72 -21.89
CA VAL A 197 -12.92 4.11 -21.36
C VAL A 197 -12.66 4.69 -19.96
N ALA A 198 -12.71 3.86 -18.94
CA ALA A 198 -12.40 4.22 -17.56
C ALA A 198 -10.88 4.11 -17.32
N ILE A 199 -10.32 5.12 -16.67
CA ILE A 199 -8.88 5.20 -16.36
C ILE A 199 -8.73 5.40 -14.85
N ASN A 200 -7.91 4.56 -14.22
CA ASN A 200 -7.67 4.63 -12.78
C ASN A 200 -6.80 5.84 -12.43
N VAL A 201 -7.19 6.57 -11.39
CA VAL A 201 -6.51 7.78 -10.91
C VAL A 201 -6.08 7.58 -9.47
N SER A 202 -4.79 7.81 -9.18
CA SER A 202 -4.28 7.74 -7.81
C SER A 202 -4.64 8.99 -7.01
N ARG A 203 -4.64 8.88 -5.67
CA ARG A 203 -4.84 10.03 -4.78
C ARG A 203 -3.77 11.12 -5.00
N ALA A 204 -2.52 10.71 -5.24
CA ALA A 204 -1.43 11.63 -5.51
C ALA A 204 -1.68 12.45 -6.79
N GLN A 205 -2.14 11.80 -7.87
CA GLN A 205 -2.55 12.51 -9.10
C GLN A 205 -3.70 13.47 -8.84
N PHE A 206 -4.77 12.99 -8.19
CA PHE A 206 -6.00 13.76 -7.99
C PHE A 206 -5.78 15.06 -7.21
N THR A 207 -4.79 15.08 -6.31
CA THR A 207 -4.47 16.25 -5.48
C THR A 207 -3.52 17.24 -6.16
N THR A 208 -2.95 16.92 -7.32
CA THR A 208 -2.12 17.88 -8.06
C THR A 208 -2.98 18.92 -8.78
N LEU A 209 -2.61 20.20 -8.65
CA LEU A 209 -3.31 21.32 -9.31
C LEU A 209 -3.31 21.21 -10.84
N ARG A 210 -2.33 20.49 -11.42
CA ARG A 210 -2.20 20.29 -12.86
C ARG A 210 -3.09 19.18 -13.41
N PHE A 211 -3.65 18.31 -12.58
CA PHE A 211 -4.46 17.17 -13.04
C PHE A 211 -5.62 17.59 -13.95
N ALA A 212 -6.33 18.66 -13.58
CA ALA A 212 -7.42 19.19 -14.40
C ALA A 212 -6.95 19.70 -15.77
N GLN A 213 -5.71 20.22 -15.87
CA GLN A 213 -5.15 20.71 -17.13
C GLN A 213 -4.81 19.55 -18.06
N THR A 214 -4.30 18.43 -17.52
CA THR A 214 -3.99 17.22 -18.29
C THR A 214 -5.23 16.60 -18.94
N LEU A 215 -6.42 16.76 -18.36
CA LEU A 215 -7.67 16.25 -18.95
C LEU A 215 -8.12 17.00 -20.22
N HIS A 216 -7.54 18.17 -20.49
CA HIS A 216 -7.90 19.03 -21.62
C HIS A 216 -6.81 19.11 -22.72
N ALA A 217 -5.74 18.32 -22.58
CA ALA A 217 -4.65 18.23 -23.55
C ALA A 217 -4.92 17.15 -24.61
#